data_AF-A0A7S4EZH7-F1
#
_entry.id   AF-A0A7S4EZH7-F1
#
_cell.length_a   1.000
_cell.length_b   1.000
_cell.length_c   1.000
_cell.angle_alpha   90.00
_cell.angle_beta   90.00
_cell.angle_gamma   90.00
#
_symmetry.space_group_name_H-M   'P 1'
#
loop_
_entity.id
_entity.type
_entity.pdbx_description
1 polymer ?
#
loop_
_entity_poly.entity_id
_entity_poly.type
_entity_poly.pdbx_seq_one_letter_code
_entity_poly.pdbx_strand_id
1 'polypeptide(L)'
;MALSAAGYAAMTAQLCSLANGKVVMALEGGYKPSLAAKGVQACVRALLDDPAVHRADHGGDSVVDAGAGSFSNLPQCAQETMLEVIKAHARYWPELKHSAERLVGGHISHRLEEKLHLDDGIANQRRERTSGPQRAQHQSDLAGVSGEGSQTHTEGHGALQQCRQCQKWLSKLHYSQSQLKKKRVGARMCKVCCGEDDLLDVVL
;
A
#
# COMPACT_ATOMS: atom_id res chain seq x y z
N MET A 1 17.27 3.01 -3.44
CA MET A 1 16.78 2.14 -4.53
C MET A 1 17.90 2.00 -5.56
N ALA A 2 18.22 0.79 -5.98
CA ALA A 2 19.31 0.48 -6.91
C ALA A 2 18.75 -0.30 -8.11
N LEU A 3 18.06 0.41 -9.01
CA LEU A 3 17.52 -0.18 -10.23
C LEU A 3 18.49 0.04 -11.39
N SER A 4 18.83 -1.02 -12.11
CA SER A 4 19.73 -0.98 -13.27
C SER A 4 19.00 -0.56 -14.54
N ALA A 5 19.75 -0.12 -15.57
CA ALA A 5 19.20 0.18 -16.88
C ALA A 5 18.55 -1.05 -17.53
N ALA A 6 19.14 -2.24 -17.35
CA ALA A 6 18.55 -3.50 -17.79
C ALA A 6 17.20 -3.79 -17.11
N GLY A 7 17.06 -3.46 -15.82
CA GLY A 7 15.78 -3.56 -15.12
C GLY A 7 14.68 -2.69 -15.74
N TYR A 8 15.01 -1.46 -16.16
CA TYR A 8 14.07 -0.60 -16.89
C TYR A 8 13.67 -1.19 -18.25
N ALA A 9 14.62 -1.77 -19.00
CA ALA A 9 14.32 -2.43 -20.27
C ALA A 9 13.40 -3.65 -20.07
N ALA A 10 13.67 -4.49 -19.07
CA ALA A 10 12.85 -5.66 -18.76
C ALA A 10 11.40 -5.28 -18.40
N MET A 11 11.23 -4.26 -17.55
CA MET A 11 9.88 -3.74 -17.23
C MET A 11 9.18 -3.16 -18.47
N THR A 12 9.92 -2.46 -19.33
CA THR A 12 9.37 -1.89 -20.58
C THR A 12 8.92 -3.00 -21.54
N ALA A 13 9.71 -4.06 -21.70
CA ALA A 13 9.35 -5.20 -22.53
C ALA A 13 8.08 -5.91 -22.01
N GLN A 14 7.94 -6.08 -20.68
CA GLN A 14 6.72 -6.62 -20.08
C GLN A 14 5.49 -5.76 -20.42
N LEU A 15 5.61 -4.43 -20.36
CA LEU A 15 4.51 -3.53 -20.74
C LEU A 15 4.18 -3.61 -22.24
N CYS A 16 5.16 -3.81 -23.11
CA CYS A 16 4.94 -3.96 -24.56
C CYS A 16 4.16 -5.22 -24.92
N SER A 17 4.12 -6.24 -24.04
CA SER A 17 3.26 -7.41 -24.25
C SER A 17 1.77 -7.12 -24.08
N LEU A 18 1.42 -5.99 -23.46
CA LEU A 18 0.04 -5.57 -23.20
C LEU A 18 -0.47 -4.64 -24.32
N ALA A 19 -1.79 -4.53 -24.46
CA ALA A 19 -2.45 -3.59 -25.39
C ALA A 19 -1.90 -3.62 -26.84
N ASN A 20 -1.47 -4.80 -27.31
CA ASN A 20 -0.84 -4.99 -28.61
C ASN A 20 0.39 -4.09 -28.85
N GLY A 21 1.21 -3.87 -27.82
CA GLY A 21 2.44 -3.07 -27.94
C GLY A 21 2.21 -1.56 -28.04
N LYS A 22 0.97 -1.07 -27.87
CA LYS A 22 0.65 0.36 -27.92
C LYS A 22 1.04 1.05 -26.60
N VAL A 23 2.34 1.25 -26.40
CA VAL A 23 2.91 1.85 -25.20
C VAL A 23 3.53 3.21 -25.51
N VAL A 24 3.24 4.20 -24.66
CA VAL A 24 3.90 5.50 -24.65
C VAL A 24 4.51 5.71 -23.27
N MET A 25 5.79 6.09 -23.22
CA MET A 25 6.48 6.42 -21.97
C MET A 25 6.70 7.93 -21.87
N ALA A 26 6.35 8.51 -20.72
CA ALA A 26 6.63 9.91 -20.38
C ALA A 26 7.74 9.96 -19.32
N LEU A 27 8.78 10.75 -19.55
CA LEU A 27 9.85 10.96 -18.56
C LEU A 27 9.34 11.88 -17.46
N GLU A 28 9.39 11.39 -16.22
CA GLU A 28 9.02 12.15 -15.03
C GLU A 28 10.29 12.68 -14.32
N GLY A 29 10.76 11.97 -13.28
CA GLY A 29 11.95 12.33 -12.52
C GLY A 29 13.26 11.79 -13.11
N GLY A 30 14.38 12.16 -12.48
CA GLY A 30 15.71 11.71 -12.90
C GLY A 30 16.83 12.63 -12.45
N TYR A 31 17.10 12.69 -11.14
CA TYR A 31 18.03 13.67 -10.55
C TYR A 31 19.52 13.44 -10.90
N LYS A 32 19.86 12.31 -11.51
CA LYS A 32 21.21 11.99 -12.00
C LYS A 32 21.15 11.85 -13.52
N PRO A 33 21.41 12.90 -14.31
CA PRO A 33 21.20 12.90 -15.76
C PRO A 33 21.89 11.74 -16.48
N SER A 34 23.11 11.38 -16.11
CA SER A 34 23.83 10.25 -16.73
C SER A 34 23.17 8.89 -16.46
N LEU A 35 22.57 8.70 -15.28
CA LEU A 35 21.84 7.46 -14.98
C LEU A 35 20.45 7.46 -15.63
N ALA A 36 19.77 8.61 -15.63
CA ALA A 36 18.50 8.79 -16.33
C ALA A 36 18.67 8.49 -17.82
N ALA A 37 19.71 9.03 -18.47
CA ALA A 37 20.01 8.78 -19.87
C ALA A 37 20.22 7.29 -20.17
N LYS A 38 20.94 6.55 -19.32
CA LYS A 38 21.11 5.09 -19.47
C LYS A 38 19.77 4.35 -19.34
N GLY A 39 18.93 4.73 -18.38
CA GLY A 39 17.60 4.15 -18.22
C GLY A 39 16.69 4.41 -19.42
N VAL A 40 16.61 5.67 -19.86
CA VAL A 40 15.83 6.08 -21.04
C VAL A 40 16.31 5.36 -22.30
N GLN A 41 17.63 5.30 -22.52
CA GLN A 41 18.21 4.56 -23.63
C GLN A 41 17.76 3.09 -23.60
N ALA A 42 17.80 2.44 -22.44
CA ALA A 42 17.39 1.05 -22.29
C ALA A 42 15.88 0.85 -22.57
N CYS A 43 15.02 1.76 -22.11
CA CYS A 43 13.60 1.75 -22.44
C CYS A 43 13.35 1.92 -23.96
N VAL A 44 14.02 2.88 -24.61
CA VAL A 44 13.87 3.12 -26.05
C VAL A 44 14.30 1.90 -26.87
N ARG A 45 15.38 1.23 -26.47
CA ARG A 45 15.80 -0.02 -27.12
C ARG A 45 14.74 -1.12 -26.99
N ALA A 46 14.09 -1.25 -25.83
CA ALA A 46 12.99 -2.20 -25.66
C ALA A 46 11.75 -1.82 -26.51
N LEU A 47 11.41 -0.54 -26.63
CA LEU A 47 10.31 -0.06 -27.49
C LEU A 47 10.56 -0.30 -28.98
N LEU A 48 11.83 -0.30 -29.41
CA LEU A 48 12.25 -0.60 -30.77
C LEU A 48 12.43 -2.11 -31.03
N ASP A 49 12.10 -2.96 -30.05
CA ASP A 49 12.34 -4.41 -30.07
C ASP A 49 13.79 -4.77 -30.44
N ASP A 50 14.76 -4.03 -29.88
CA ASP A 50 16.18 -4.25 -30.15
C ASP A 50 16.62 -5.63 -29.62
N PRO A 51 17.12 -6.54 -30.50
CA PRO A 51 17.55 -7.88 -30.11
C PRO A 51 18.62 -7.89 -29.01
N ALA A 52 19.44 -6.85 -28.88
CA ALA A 52 20.46 -6.77 -27.85
C ALA A 52 19.89 -6.66 -26.42
N VAL A 53 18.67 -6.15 -26.26
CA VAL A 53 17.97 -6.11 -24.96
C VAL A 53 17.65 -7.52 -24.47
N HIS A 54 17.24 -8.39 -25.39
CA HIS A 54 16.92 -9.79 -25.11
C HIS A 54 18.17 -10.67 -24.92
N ARG A 55 19.33 -10.23 -25.44
CA ARG A 55 20.60 -10.97 -25.40
C ARG A 55 21.52 -10.60 -24.24
N ALA A 56 21.19 -9.56 -23.47
CA ALA A 56 22.01 -9.07 -22.36
C ALA A 56 22.11 -10.03 -21.15
N ASP A 57 21.62 -11.26 -21.27
CA ASP A 57 21.74 -12.32 -20.27
C ASP A 57 23.17 -12.89 -20.12
N HIS A 58 24.08 -12.62 -21.07
CA HIS A 58 25.41 -13.29 -21.08
C HIS A 58 26.63 -12.39 -21.30
N GLY A 59 26.54 -11.07 -21.10
CA GLY A 59 27.63 -10.15 -21.46
C GLY A 59 27.93 -9.04 -20.46
N GLY A 60 28.65 -9.38 -19.38
CA GLY A 60 29.44 -8.44 -18.57
C GLY A 60 28.67 -7.64 -17.51
N ASP A 61 28.88 -7.98 -16.24
CA ASP A 61 28.45 -7.28 -15.01
C ASP A 61 26.97 -7.37 -14.58
N SER A 62 26.33 -8.53 -14.69
CA SER A 62 25.07 -8.77 -13.97
C SER A 62 24.89 -10.22 -13.55
N VAL A 63 24.97 -10.46 -12.23
CA VAL A 63 24.32 -11.61 -11.59
C VAL A 63 22.82 -11.32 -11.61
N VAL A 64 22.16 -11.61 -12.72
CA VAL A 64 20.72 -11.86 -12.74
C VAL A 64 20.55 -13.23 -13.36
N ASP A 65 20.55 -14.24 -12.51
CA ASP A 65 20.15 -15.58 -12.88
C ASP A 65 18.72 -15.50 -13.44
N ALA A 66 18.53 -16.04 -14.65
CA ALA A 66 17.24 -16.21 -15.31
C ALA A 66 16.30 -17.19 -14.57
N GLY A 67 16.68 -17.65 -13.37
CA GLY A 67 15.75 -18.01 -12.31
C GLY A 67 15.13 -16.77 -11.67
N ALA A 68 14.04 -16.27 -12.25
CA ALA A 68 13.18 -15.22 -11.69
C ALA A 68 13.19 -15.27 -10.17
N GLY A 69 13.81 -14.27 -9.52
CA GLY A 69 14.00 -14.26 -8.08
C GLY A 69 12.69 -14.61 -7.39
N SER A 70 12.67 -15.76 -6.71
CA SER A 70 11.50 -16.20 -5.94
C SER A 70 11.05 -15.05 -5.04
N PHE A 71 9.74 -14.94 -4.81
CA PHE A 71 9.19 -13.93 -3.90
C PHE A 71 9.90 -13.95 -2.53
N SER A 72 10.29 -15.14 -2.06
CA SER A 72 11.06 -15.36 -0.84
C SER A 72 12.45 -14.70 -0.83
N ASN A 73 13.04 -14.44 -2.00
CA ASN A 73 14.37 -13.85 -2.16
C ASN A 73 14.33 -12.32 -2.16
N LEU A 74 13.14 -11.71 -2.18
CA LEU A 74 12.99 -10.26 -2.07
C LEU A 74 13.32 -9.81 -0.65
N PRO A 75 13.78 -8.56 -0.44
CA PRO A 75 13.88 -7.99 0.90
C PRO A 75 12.54 -8.06 1.63
N GLN A 76 12.56 -8.41 2.93
CA GLN A 76 11.36 -8.60 3.73
C GLN A 76 10.38 -7.41 3.67
N CYS A 77 10.88 -6.18 3.70
CA CYS A 77 10.02 -4.98 3.60
C CYS A 77 9.29 -4.86 2.26
N ALA A 78 9.90 -5.35 1.16
CA ALA A 78 9.26 -5.39 -0.15
C ALA A 78 8.18 -6.48 -0.17
N GLN A 79 8.45 -7.66 0.38
CA GLN A 79 7.47 -8.73 0.52
C GLN A 79 6.23 -8.26 1.29
N GLU A 80 6.43 -7.66 2.45
CA GLU A 80 5.34 -7.13 3.29
C GLU A 80 4.51 -6.08 2.55
N THR A 81 5.17 -5.14 1.87
CA THR A 81 4.49 -4.12 1.07
C THR A 81 3.66 -4.74 -0.05
N MET A 82 4.21 -5.70 -0.78
CA MET A 82 3.49 -6.40 -1.85
C MET A 82 2.26 -7.14 -1.32
N LEU A 83 2.38 -7.85 -0.19
CA LEU A 83 1.26 -8.59 0.40
C LEU A 83 0.15 -7.65 0.91
N GLU A 84 0.51 -6.53 1.54
CA GLU A 84 -0.50 -5.55 1.98
C GLU A 84 -1.21 -4.88 0.79
N VAL A 85 -0.51 -4.63 -0.33
CA VAL A 85 -1.14 -4.15 -1.58
C VAL A 85 -2.07 -5.21 -2.17
N ILE A 86 -1.63 -6.47 -2.26
CA ILE A 86 -2.48 -7.58 -2.76
C ILE A 86 -3.74 -7.67 -1.92
N LYS A 87 -3.60 -7.63 -0.59
CA LYS A 87 -4.73 -7.65 0.34
C LYS A 87 -5.70 -6.50 0.10
N ALA A 88 -5.21 -5.26 0.01
CA ALA A 88 -6.05 -4.09 -0.20
C ALA A 88 -6.82 -4.14 -1.54
N HIS A 89 -6.23 -4.80 -2.56
CA HIS A 89 -6.77 -4.82 -3.92
C HIS A 89 -7.57 -6.09 -4.27
N ALA A 90 -7.44 -7.19 -3.52
CA ALA A 90 -8.05 -8.49 -3.85
C ALA A 90 -9.57 -8.46 -4.05
N ARG A 91 -10.29 -7.54 -3.38
CA ARG A 91 -11.74 -7.40 -3.53
C ARG A 91 -12.17 -6.83 -4.89
N TYR A 92 -11.27 -6.12 -5.58
CA TYR A 92 -11.57 -5.45 -6.85
C TYR A 92 -11.00 -6.20 -8.06
N TRP A 93 -9.95 -7.00 -7.85
CA TRP A 93 -9.20 -7.67 -8.91
C TRP A 93 -9.20 -9.19 -8.65
N PRO A 94 -10.06 -9.97 -9.32
CA PRO A 94 -10.20 -11.41 -9.10
C PRO A 94 -8.89 -12.20 -9.22
N GLU A 95 -7.98 -11.74 -10.07
CA GLU A 95 -6.65 -12.32 -10.31
C GLU A 95 -5.78 -12.32 -9.05
N LEU A 96 -6.03 -11.39 -8.13
CA LEU A 96 -5.25 -11.24 -6.90
C LEU A 96 -5.70 -12.15 -5.75
N LYS A 97 -6.90 -12.77 -5.82
CA LYS A 97 -7.48 -13.55 -4.71
C LYS A 97 -6.56 -14.67 -4.22
N HIS A 98 -5.98 -15.41 -5.16
CA HIS A 98 -5.07 -16.53 -4.86
C HIS A 98 -3.59 -16.14 -5.00
N SER A 99 -3.30 -14.86 -5.24
CA SER A 99 -1.93 -14.41 -5.50
C SER A 99 -1.08 -14.44 -4.23
N ALA A 100 -1.64 -14.11 -3.06
CA ALA A 100 -0.91 -14.19 -1.79
C ALA A 100 -0.50 -15.64 -1.46
N GLU A 101 -1.43 -16.58 -1.59
CA GLU A 101 -1.17 -18.02 -1.34
C GLU A 101 -0.07 -18.57 -2.24
N ARG A 102 -0.13 -18.22 -3.53
CA ARG A 102 0.87 -18.63 -4.53
C ARG A 102 2.26 -18.06 -4.24
N LEU A 103 2.34 -16.82 -3.77
CA LEU A 103 3.62 -16.15 -3.50
C LEU A 103 4.29 -16.70 -2.23
N VAL A 104 3.52 -17.11 -1.23
CA VAL A 104 4.04 -17.59 0.06
C VAL A 104 4.05 -19.13 0.14
N GLY A 105 3.73 -19.83 -0.96
CA GLY A 105 3.81 -21.29 -1.04
C GLY A 105 2.86 -22.02 -0.09
N GLY A 106 1.65 -21.48 0.12
CA GLY A 106 0.64 -22.08 1.01
C GLY A 106 0.86 -21.84 2.51
N HIS A 107 1.96 -21.22 2.94
CA HIS A 107 2.17 -20.79 4.33
C HIS A 107 1.77 -19.33 4.49
N ILE A 108 0.47 -19.02 4.39
CA ILE A 108 0.00 -17.70 4.81
C ILE A 108 0.28 -17.57 6.31
N SER A 109 1.04 -16.56 6.73
CA SER A 109 1.16 -16.27 8.16
C SER A 109 -0.24 -16.02 8.71
N HIS A 110 -0.62 -16.66 9.83
CA HIS A 110 -1.91 -16.50 10.52
C HIS A 110 -2.39 -15.03 10.65
N ARG A 111 -1.45 -14.07 10.64
CA ARG A 111 -1.72 -12.62 10.61
C ARG A 111 -2.38 -12.08 9.33
N LEU A 112 -2.14 -12.70 8.18
CA LEU A 112 -2.76 -12.29 6.90
C LEU A 112 -4.18 -12.86 6.79
N GLU A 113 -4.38 -14.12 7.20
CA GLU A 113 -5.68 -14.79 7.21
C GLU A 113 -6.67 -14.07 8.13
N GLU A 114 -6.26 -13.71 9.35
CA GLU A 114 -7.08 -13.01 10.32
C GLU A 114 -7.61 -11.68 9.75
N LYS A 115 -6.74 -10.91 9.09
CA LYS A 115 -7.15 -9.63 8.49
C LYS A 115 -7.97 -9.79 7.20
N LEU A 116 -7.84 -10.88 6.44
CA LEU A 116 -8.63 -11.12 5.22
C LEU A 116 -10.09 -11.48 5.58
N HIS A 117 -10.28 -12.33 6.58
CA HIS A 117 -11.62 -12.73 7.05
C HIS A 117 -12.35 -11.60 7.79
N LEU A 118 -11.63 -10.71 8.49
CA LEU A 118 -12.22 -9.54 9.16
C LEU A 118 -12.88 -8.56 8.16
N ASP A 119 -12.33 -8.39 6.96
CA ASP A 119 -12.86 -7.46 5.96
C ASP A 119 -14.12 -8.02 5.24
N ASP A 120 -14.19 -9.33 5.02
CA ASP A 120 -15.39 -9.99 4.45
C ASP A 120 -16.60 -9.89 5.39
N GLY A 121 -16.38 -9.95 6.71
CA GLY A 121 -17.42 -9.72 7.71
C GLY A 121 -17.99 -8.30 7.69
N ILE A 122 -17.15 -7.28 7.50
CA ILE A 122 -17.57 -5.87 7.43
C ILE A 122 -18.33 -5.58 6.12
N ALA A 123 -17.89 -6.18 5.00
CA ALA A 123 -18.57 -6.02 3.70
C ALA A 123 -19.97 -6.64 3.70
N ASN A 124 -20.16 -7.81 4.33
CA ASN A 124 -21.47 -8.45 4.43
C ASN A 124 -22.41 -7.70 5.40
N GLN A 125 -21.89 -7.20 6.52
CA GLN A 125 -22.69 -6.39 7.46
C GLN A 125 -23.18 -5.06 6.86
N ARG A 126 -22.45 -4.50 5.89
CA ARG A 126 -22.90 -3.26 5.20
C ARG A 126 -24.00 -3.53 4.17
N ARG A 127 -24.04 -4.72 3.55
CA ARG A 127 -25.11 -5.12 2.64
C ARG A 127 -26.43 -5.37 3.38
N GLU A 128 -26.39 -6.02 4.54
CA GLU A 128 -27.59 -6.32 5.34
C GLU A 128 -28.21 -5.06 5.98
N ARG A 129 -27.39 -4.05 6.33
CA ARG A 129 -27.91 -2.77 6.86
C ARG A 129 -28.56 -1.85 5.80
N THR A 130 -28.39 -2.12 4.51
CA THR A 130 -29.01 -1.33 3.43
C THR A 130 -30.40 -1.82 2.99
N SER A 131 -30.89 -2.94 3.53
CA SER A 131 -32.29 -3.37 3.35
C SER A 131 -33.14 -2.94 4.55
N GLY A 132 -33.45 -1.65 4.63
CA GLY A 132 -34.43 -1.07 5.57
C GLY A 132 -35.76 -0.70 4.89
N PRO A 133 -36.87 -0.60 5.64
CA PRO A 133 -38.22 -1.02 5.22
C PRO A 133 -39.02 0.01 4.40
N GLN A 134 -40.09 -0.51 3.80
CA GLN A 134 -41.06 0.17 2.92
C GLN A 134 -41.61 1.48 3.50
N ARG A 135 -41.71 2.46 2.60
CA ARG A 135 -42.19 3.83 2.78
C ARG A 135 -43.67 3.88 3.20
N ALA A 136 -43.97 4.36 4.40
CA ALA A 136 -45.30 4.84 4.79
C ALA A 136 -45.34 6.37 4.74
N GLN A 137 -46.38 6.91 4.11
CA GLN A 137 -46.64 8.35 3.92
C GLN A 137 -47.40 8.92 5.12
N HIS A 138 -46.95 10.07 5.67
CA HIS A 138 -47.74 11.11 6.36
C HIS A 138 -46.78 12.27 6.68
N GLN A 139 -46.86 13.43 6.03
CA GLN A 139 -47.74 14.60 6.20
C GLN A 139 -47.40 15.47 7.43
N SER A 140 -47.45 16.78 7.17
CA SER A 140 -46.84 17.96 7.79
C SER A 140 -47.09 18.21 9.28
N ASP A 141 -46.20 19.00 9.93
CA ASP A 141 -46.53 20.35 10.42
C ASP A 141 -45.31 21.12 11.01
N LEU A 142 -45.49 22.44 11.07
CA LEU A 142 -44.52 23.54 11.19
C LEU A 142 -44.12 23.94 12.63
N ALA A 143 -43.16 24.89 12.68
CA ALA A 143 -42.62 25.69 13.79
C ALA A 143 -41.43 25.03 14.52
N GLY A 144 -40.30 25.69 14.79
CA GLY A 144 -39.87 27.09 14.74
C GLY A 144 -38.78 27.26 15.81
N VAL A 145 -37.98 28.32 15.68
CA VAL A 145 -37.07 28.90 16.70
C VAL A 145 -35.56 28.59 16.56
N SER A 146 -34.86 29.72 16.58
CA SER A 146 -33.45 30.12 16.53
C SER A 146 -32.48 29.49 17.54
N GLY A 147 -31.18 29.49 17.21
CA GLY A 147 -30.11 29.38 18.19
C GLY A 147 -28.72 29.26 17.57
N GLU A 148 -27.84 30.18 17.94
CA GLU A 148 -26.48 30.43 17.46
C GLU A 148 -25.46 29.32 17.81
N GLY A 149 -24.32 29.29 17.12
CA GLY A 149 -23.20 28.44 17.53
C GLY A 149 -22.05 28.31 16.54
N SER A 150 -21.31 29.39 16.34
CA SER A 150 -19.98 29.38 15.70
C SER A 150 -19.01 28.50 16.49
N GLN A 151 -18.32 27.57 15.82
CA GLN A 151 -17.00 27.08 16.23
C GLN A 151 -16.31 26.35 15.07
N THR A 152 -15.46 27.11 14.37
CA THR A 152 -14.46 26.61 13.43
C THR A 152 -13.38 25.85 14.19
N HIS A 153 -13.42 24.52 14.19
CA HIS A 153 -12.25 23.73 14.60
C HIS A 153 -11.27 23.64 13.43
N THR A 154 -10.21 24.45 13.52
CA THR A 154 -9.01 24.31 12.70
C THR A 154 -8.31 23.00 13.07
N GLU A 155 -8.45 21.98 12.22
CA GLU A 155 -7.65 20.76 12.33
C GLU A 155 -6.20 21.10 11.98
N GLY A 156 -5.40 21.37 13.01
CA GLY A 156 -3.96 21.46 12.88
C GLY A 156 -3.39 20.11 12.45
N HIS A 157 -2.78 20.05 11.27
CA HIS A 157 -1.96 18.93 10.82
C HIS A 157 -0.85 18.65 11.84
N GLY A 158 -1.12 17.78 12.81
CA GLY A 158 -0.19 17.45 13.87
C GLY A 158 1.00 16.66 13.33
N ALA A 159 2.21 17.16 13.59
CA ALA A 159 3.47 16.50 13.20
C ALA A 159 3.47 15.01 13.59
N LEU A 160 3.51 14.13 12.56
CA LEU A 160 3.58 12.68 12.72
C LEU A 160 4.94 12.27 13.30
N GLN A 161 4.93 11.23 14.14
CA GLN A 161 6.11 10.69 14.81
C GLN A 161 6.14 9.18 14.63
N GLN A 162 7.34 8.58 14.53
CA GLN A 162 7.48 7.13 14.36
C GLN A 162 7.60 6.43 15.72
N CYS A 163 6.79 5.39 15.95
CA CYS A 163 6.91 4.55 17.14
C CYS A 163 8.13 3.62 17.03
N ARG A 164 9.01 3.60 18.03
CA ARG A 164 10.22 2.76 18.04
C ARG A 164 9.93 1.26 17.94
N GLN A 165 8.82 0.79 18.51
CA GLN A 165 8.50 -0.64 18.55
C GLN A 165 7.84 -1.14 17.26
N CYS A 166 6.70 -0.57 16.88
CA CYS A 166 5.96 -1.00 15.69
C CYS A 166 6.32 -0.26 14.39
N GLN A 167 7.24 0.71 14.45
CA GLN A 167 7.71 1.51 13.31
C GLN A 167 6.62 2.31 12.54
N LYS A 168 5.40 2.39 13.08
CA LYS A 168 4.30 3.17 12.49
C LYS A 168 4.48 4.67 12.73
N TRP A 169 4.11 5.48 11.73
CA TRP A 169 4.02 6.94 11.82
C TRP A 169 2.64 7.33 12.34
N LEU A 170 2.59 7.94 13.52
CA LEU A 170 1.36 8.22 14.26
C LEU A 170 1.34 9.66 14.74
N SER A 171 0.15 10.23 14.90
CA SER A 171 -0.02 11.53 15.55
C SER A 171 0.32 11.45 17.04
N LYS A 172 0.61 12.59 17.66
CA LYS A 172 0.96 12.68 19.10
C LYS A 172 -0.11 12.07 20.03
N LEU A 173 -1.37 12.00 19.60
CA LEU A 173 -2.49 11.44 20.39
C LEU A 173 -2.32 9.95 20.71
N HIS A 174 -1.54 9.23 19.90
CA HIS A 174 -1.27 7.80 20.07
C HIS A 174 -0.11 7.50 21.03
N TYR A 175 0.45 8.52 21.67
CA TYR A 175 1.52 8.40 22.65
C TYR A 175 1.01 8.91 24.00
N SER A 176 1.37 8.21 25.08
CA SER A 176 1.07 8.72 26.42
C SER A 176 1.89 9.98 26.72
N GLN A 177 1.36 10.83 27.61
CA GLN A 177 2.02 12.06 28.03
C GLN A 177 3.41 11.79 28.62
N SER A 178 3.62 10.63 29.25
CA SER A 178 4.92 10.19 29.75
C SER A 178 5.94 9.99 28.62
N GLN A 179 5.54 9.37 27.50
CA GLN A 179 6.38 9.19 26.31
C GLN A 179 6.66 10.53 25.61
N LEU A 180 5.68 11.43 25.54
CA LEU A 180 5.83 12.73 24.91
C LEU A 180 6.74 13.69 25.71
N LYS A 181 6.68 13.64 27.04
CA LYS A 181 7.48 14.52 27.93
C LYS A 181 8.88 13.99 28.21
N LYS A 182 9.05 12.67 28.38
CA LYS A 182 10.32 12.09 28.89
C LYS A 182 11.24 11.53 27.80
N LYS A 183 10.77 11.32 26.56
CA LYS A 183 11.57 10.66 25.51
C LYS A 183 11.73 11.51 24.26
N ARG A 184 12.92 11.42 23.64
CA ARG A 184 13.20 11.98 22.30
C ARG A 184 12.31 11.31 21.26
N VAL A 185 11.98 12.01 20.17
CA VAL A 185 10.99 11.59 19.15
C VAL A 185 11.23 10.15 18.64
N GLY A 186 12.48 9.72 18.43
CA GLY A 186 12.83 8.35 18.00
C GLY A 186 12.88 7.26 19.09
N ALA A 187 12.68 7.62 20.36
CA ALA A 187 12.69 6.67 21.49
C ALA A 187 11.29 6.37 22.06
N ARG A 188 10.25 6.97 21.46
CA ARG A 188 8.86 6.89 21.92
C ARG A 188 8.19 5.61 21.46
N MET A 189 7.34 5.05 22.32
CA MET A 189 6.47 3.92 22.00
C MET A 189 5.02 4.39 22.06
N CYS A 190 4.17 3.93 21.13
CA CYS A 190 2.74 4.23 21.18
C CYS A 190 2.08 3.49 22.36
N LYS A 191 0.91 3.97 22.79
CA LYS A 191 0.15 3.41 23.92
C LYS A 191 -0.06 1.89 23.80
N VAL A 192 -0.44 1.42 22.61
CA VAL A 192 -0.56 -0.01 22.27
C VAL A 192 0.75 -0.78 22.55
N CYS A 193 1.89 -0.27 22.10
CA CYS A 193 3.19 -0.93 22.35
C CYS A 193 3.67 -0.78 23.80
N CYS A 194 3.14 0.18 24.55
CA CYS A 194 3.39 0.35 25.96
C CYS A 194 2.46 -0.51 26.85
N GLY A 195 1.49 -1.22 26.28
CA GLY A 195 0.46 -1.92 27.06
C GLY A 195 -0.45 -0.96 27.83
N GLU A 196 -0.58 0.28 27.36
CA GLU A 196 -1.43 1.32 27.98
C GLU A 196 -2.82 1.38 27.33
N ASP A 197 -3.08 0.58 26.29
CA ASP A 197 -4.41 0.36 25.70
C ASP A 197 -4.77 -1.13 25.89
N ASP A 198 -5.14 -1.51 27.12
CA ASP A 198 -5.95 -2.71 27.37
C ASP A 198 -7.40 -2.26 27.49
N LEU A 199 -8.27 -2.82 26.63
CA LEU A 199 -9.74 -2.81 26.71
C LEU A 199 -10.50 -1.49 26.43
N LEU A 200 -11.05 -1.36 25.21
CA LEU A 200 -12.50 -1.45 24.89
C LEU A 200 -12.84 -0.67 23.60
N ASP A 201 -13.17 -1.42 22.55
CA ASP A 201 -14.42 -1.21 21.79
C ASP A 201 -14.74 -2.52 21.04
N VAL A 202 -15.13 -3.51 21.84
CA VAL A 202 -16.17 -4.46 21.44
C VAL A 202 -17.46 -3.86 21.97
N VAL A 203 -18.21 -3.19 21.11
CA VAL A 203 -19.63 -2.89 21.32
C VAL A 203 -20.36 -3.29 20.03
N LEU A 204 -21.45 -4.03 20.24
CA LEU A 204 -22.33 -4.73 19.30
C LEU A 204 -22.72 -3.95 18.03
#